data_AF-A0A6J5GZZ1-F1
#
_entry.id   AF-A0A6J5GZZ1-F1
#
_cell.length_a   1.000
_cell.length_b   1.000
_cell.length_c   1.000
_cell.angle_alpha   90.00
_cell.angle_beta   90.00
_cell.angle_gamma   90.00
#
_symmetry.space_group_name_H-M   'P 1'
#
loop_
_entity.id
_entity.type
_entity.pdbx_description
1 polymer ?
#
loop_
_entity_poly.entity_id
_entity_poly.type
_entity_poly.pdbx_seq_one_letter_code
_entity_poly.pdbx_strand_id
1 'polypeptide(L)' 'MEVQSLRSSKIREVANAAMDRADVLPLWFGEPDVEMPGEICSAAIDALERKRTFYVQPLWRLSAAATDCAVSDALAL' A
#
# COMPACT_ATOMS: atom_id res chain seq x y z
N MET A 1 -10.68 8.92 -28.24
CA MET A 1 -9.79 7.94 -27.58
C MET A 1 -9.74 8.30 -26.11
N GLU A 2 -10.49 7.60 -25.26
CA GLU A 2 -10.83 7.98 -23.88
C GLU A 2 -9.64 8.12 -22.93
N VAL A 3 -8.58 7.33 -23.15
CA VAL A 3 -7.32 7.43 -22.41
C VAL A 3 -6.62 8.77 -22.65
N GLN A 4 -6.71 9.33 -23.85
CA GLN A 4 -6.07 10.60 -24.20
C GLN A 4 -6.77 11.82 -23.59
N SER A 5 -8.02 11.66 -23.15
CA SER A 5 -8.78 12.70 -22.44
C SER A 5 -8.55 12.71 -20.93
N LEU A 6 -7.75 11.78 -20.40
CA LEU A 6 -7.42 11.77 -18.98
C LEU A 6 -6.59 13.02 -18.62
N ARG A 7 -6.99 13.66 -17.53
CA ARG A 7 -6.29 14.84 -17.02
C ARG A 7 -4.95 14.42 -16.41
N SER A 8 -3.96 15.31 -16.51
CA SER A 8 -2.67 15.13 -15.84
C SER A 8 -2.86 15.03 -14.32
N SER A 9 -2.02 14.22 -13.67
CA SER A 9 -1.97 14.12 -12.21
C SER A 9 -1.37 15.39 -11.62
N LYS A 10 -2.12 16.06 -10.74
CA LYS A 10 -1.64 17.24 -10.02
C LYS A 10 -0.48 16.95 -9.07
N ILE A 11 -0.43 15.75 -8.48
CA ILE A 11 0.72 15.31 -7.67
C ILE A 11 1.97 15.24 -8.52
N ARG A 12 1.86 14.73 -9.76
CA ARG A 12 3.00 14.63 -10.69
C ARG A 12 3.48 15.99 -11.16
N GLU A 13 2.58 16.94 -11.40
CA GLU A 13 2.96 18.32 -11.77
C GLU A 13 3.83 18.97 -10.68
N VAL A 14 3.43 18.86 -9.41
CA VAL A 14 4.21 19.36 -8.26
C VAL A 14 5.54 18.63 -8.14
N ALA A 15 5.52 17.30 -8.20
CA ALA A 15 6.73 16.48 -8.11
C ALA A 15 7.75 16.84 -9.19
N ASN A 16 7.32 17.00 -10.45
CA ASN A 16 8.19 17.33 -11.57
C ASN A 16 8.78 18.75 -11.46
N ALA A 17 8.01 19.72 -10.92
CA ALA A 17 8.48 21.11 -10.78
C ALA A 17 9.55 21.28 -9.69
N ALA A 18 9.57 20.38 -8.70
CA ALA A 18 10.49 20.42 -7.57
C ALA A 18 11.49 19.24 -7.56
N MET A 19 11.44 18.37 -8.56
CA MET A 19 12.41 17.27 -8.71
C MET A 19 13.82 17.84 -8.81
N ASP A 20 14.78 17.19 -8.16
CA ASP A 20 16.21 17.55 -8.13
C ASP A 20 16.55 18.90 -7.46
N ARG A 21 15.57 19.56 -6.84
CA ARG A 21 15.79 20.77 -6.03
C ARG A 21 16.14 20.43 -4.59
N ALA A 22 17.43 20.51 -4.26
CA ALA A 22 17.93 20.28 -2.90
C ALA A 22 17.43 21.31 -1.86
N ASP A 23 16.89 22.45 -2.31
CA ASP A 23 16.34 23.52 -1.46
C ASP A 23 14.84 23.34 -1.15
N VAL A 24 14.22 22.22 -1.57
CA VAL A 24 12.80 21.95 -1.37
C VAL A 24 12.59 20.64 -0.63
N LEU A 25 11.79 20.66 0.44
CA LEU A 25 11.40 19.45 1.17
C LEU A 25 10.24 18.74 0.44
N PRO A 26 10.39 17.46 0.05
CA PRO A 26 9.39 16.74 -0.75
C PRO A 26 8.25 16.19 0.10
N LEU A 27 7.17 16.97 0.27
CA LEU A 27 5.96 16.56 1.00
C LEU A 27 4.77 16.17 0.09
N TRP A 28 5.01 15.94 -1.20
CA TRP A 28 3.96 15.64 -2.19
C TRP A 28 3.65 14.14 -2.35
N PHE A 29 4.43 13.25 -1.73
CA PHE A 29 4.11 11.83 -1.62
C PHE A 29 3.61 11.53 -0.21
N GLY A 30 2.52 10.78 -0.11
CA GLY A 30 1.89 10.41 1.17
C GLY A 30 2.44 9.12 1.77
N GLU A 31 3.64 8.70 1.36
CA GLU A 31 4.28 7.51 1.92
C GLU A 31 4.93 7.86 3.26
N PRO A 32 4.77 7.04 4.31
CA PRO A 32 5.44 7.27 5.58
C PRO A 32 6.95 7.12 5.44
N ASP A 33 7.69 7.93 6.21
CA ASP A 33 9.14 7.86 6.36
C ASP A 33 9.58 6.94 7.53
N VAL A 34 8.62 6.27 8.16
CA VAL A 34 8.85 5.36 9.28
C VAL A 34 8.91 3.91 8.82
N GLU A 35 9.65 3.09 9.56
CA GLU A 35 9.74 1.65 9.33
C GLU A 35 8.37 0.97 9.51
N MET A 36 8.17 -0.11 8.76
CA MET A 36 6.98 -0.95 8.91
C MET A 36 6.98 -1.62 10.30
N PRO A 37 5.85 -1.59 11.04
CA PRO A 37 5.74 -2.27 12.33
C PRO A 37 6.13 -3.75 12.25
N GLY A 38 6.90 -4.23 13.24
CA GLY A 38 7.46 -5.58 13.25
C GLY A 38 6.40 -6.69 13.18
N GLU A 39 5.21 -6.46 13.73
CA GLU A 39 4.09 -7.41 13.71
C GLU A 39 3.61 -7.70 12.27
N ILE A 40 3.56 -6.67 11.42
CA ILE A 40 3.19 -6.82 10.00
C ILE A 40 4.27 -7.62 9.27
N CYS A 41 5.55 -7.32 9.55
CA CYS A 41 6.68 -8.05 9.00
C CYS A 41 6.63 -9.53 9.39
N SER A 42 6.38 -9.84 10.67
CA SER A 42 6.23 -11.21 11.16
C SER A 42 5.05 -11.94 10.51
N ALA A 43 3.88 -11.30 10.42
CA ALA A 43 2.71 -11.89 9.77
C ALA A 43 2.95 -12.20 8.27
N ALA A 44 3.74 -11.37 7.59
CA ALA A 44 4.16 -11.60 6.21
C ALA A 44 5.14 -12.77 6.08
N ILE A 45 6.13 -12.90 6.98
CA ILE A 45 7.06 -14.02 7.02
C ILE A 45 6.31 -15.34 7.25
N ASP A 46 5.44 -15.39 8.27
CA ASP A 46 4.58 -16.53 8.57
C ASP A 46 3.74 -16.97 7.36
N ALA A 47 3.25 -16.01 6.57
CA ALA A 47 2.49 -16.28 5.36
C ALA A 47 3.29 -17.08 4.33
N LEU A 48 4.53 -16.66 4.12
CA LEU A 48 5.45 -17.24 3.15
C LEU A 48 5.91 -18.62 3.62
N GLU A 49 6.22 -18.79 4.90
CA GLU A 49 6.56 -20.09 5.49
C GLU A 49 5.43 -21.12 5.34
N ARG A 50 4.18 -20.67 5.48
CA ARG A 50 2.97 -21.47 5.25
C ARG A 50 2.62 -21.64 3.77
N LYS A 51 3.46 -21.17 2.84
CA LYS A 51 3.28 -21.28 1.39
C LYS A 51 1.95 -20.68 0.90
N ARG A 52 1.49 -19.57 1.51
CA ARG A 52 0.30 -18.82 1.06
C ARG A 52 0.60 -17.99 -0.20
N THR A 53 1.03 -18.66 -1.27
CA THR A 53 1.49 -18.05 -2.54
C THR A 53 0.58 -18.37 -3.73
N PHE A 54 -0.43 -19.20 -3.53
CA PHE A 54 -1.42 -19.54 -4.56
C PHE A 54 -2.55 -18.51 -4.61
N TYR A 55 -3.24 -18.45 -5.76
CA TYR A 55 -4.41 -17.61 -5.93
C TYR A 55 -5.47 -17.88 -4.86
N VAL A 56 -5.93 -16.81 -4.23
CA VAL A 56 -7.12 -16.82 -3.38
C VAL A 56 -8.35 -16.42 -4.20
N GLN A 57 -9.53 -16.84 -3.76
CA GLN A 57 -10.78 -16.39 -4.38
C GLN A 57 -10.89 -14.85 -4.27
N PRO A 58 -11.54 -14.16 -5.23
CA PRO A 58 -11.67 -12.71 -5.18
C PRO A 58 -12.37 -12.23 -3.91
N LEU A 59 -11.90 -11.10 -3.36
CA LEU A 59 -12.39 -10.48 -2.11
C LEU A 59 -13.91 -10.28 -2.05
N TRP A 60 -14.56 -9.96 -3.18
CA TRP A 60 -16.02 -9.80 -3.25
C TRP A 60 -16.79 -11.11 -3.07
N ARG A 61 -16.12 -12.27 -3.18
CA ARG A 61 -16.70 -13.61 -2.96
C ARG A 61 -16.41 -14.16 -1.56
N LEU A 62 -15.67 -13.41 -0.74
CA LEU A 62 -15.14 -13.83 0.57
C LEU A 62 -15.79 -13.12 1.78
N SER A 63 -16.84 -12.32 1.56
CA SER A 63 -17.46 -11.46 2.59
C SER A 63 -18.30 -12.20 3.64
N ALA A 64 -17.80 -13.29 4.22
CA ALA A 64 -18.34 -13.79 5.48
C ALA A 64 -17.32 -14.43 6.44
N ALA A 65 -16.10 -14.81 6.02
CA ALA A 65 -15.29 -15.68 6.88
C ALA A 65 -13.77 -15.45 6.98
N ALA A 66 -13.13 -14.59 6.17
CA ALA A 66 -11.65 -14.62 6.13
C ALA A 66 -10.91 -13.27 6.15
N THR A 67 -11.58 -12.13 6.02
CA THR A 67 -10.86 -10.85 5.92
C THR A 67 -10.47 -10.26 7.29
N ASP A 68 -11.02 -10.79 8.39
CA ASP A 68 -10.88 -10.15 9.71
C ASP A 68 -9.80 -10.77 10.62
N CYS A 69 -9.31 -11.98 10.37
CA CYS A 69 -8.54 -12.68 11.42
C CYS A 69 -7.05 -12.25 11.52
N ALA A 70 -6.42 -11.75 10.45
CA ALA A 70 -4.96 -11.51 10.47
C ALA A 70 -4.54 -10.05 10.69
N VAL A 71 -5.40 -9.07 10.40
CA VAL A 71 -5.10 -7.64 10.57
C VAL A 71 -5.81 -7.07 11.81
N SER A 72 -6.96 -7.63 12.20
CA SER A 72 -7.70 -7.21 13.40
C SER A 72 -6.98 -7.62 14.69
N ASP A 73 -6.32 -8.78 14.71
CA ASP A 73 -5.55 -9.27 15.87
C ASP A 73 -4.32 -8.41 16.20
N ALA A 74 -3.74 -7.70 15.22
CA ALA A 74 -2.58 -6.81 15.43
C ALA A 74 -2.99 -5.36 15.80
N LEU A 75 -4.25 -4.96 15.57
CA LEU A 75 -4.76 -3.62 15.88
C LEU A 75 -5.55 -3.59 17.21
N ALA A 76 -5.63 -4.71 17.93
CA ALA A 76 -6.36 -4.87 19.18
C ALA A 76 -5.50 -4.73 20.46
N LEU A 77 -4.28 -4.18 20.35
CA LEU A 77 -3.38 -3.84 21.47
C LEU A 77 -3.30 -2.33 21.69
#